data_AF-A0A4Y8VEH9-F1
#
_entry.id   AF-A0A4Y8VEH9-F1
#
_cell.length_a   1.000
_cell.length_b   1.000
_cell.length_c   1.000
_cell.angle_alpha   90.00
_cell.angle_beta   90.00
_cell.angle_gamma   90.00
#
_symmetry.space_group_name_H-M   'P 1'
#
loop_
_entity.id
_entity.type
_entity.pdbx_description
1 polymer ?
#
loop_
_entity_poly.entity_id
_entity_poly.type
_entity_poly.pdbx_seq_one_letter_code
_entity_poly.pdbx_strand_id
1 'polypeptide(L)'
;MDFTKKLHPNRNAFAADPFGYSSSAWLKWGIAQTVAGFPVDISKPPTAEDLKSPILWLTQAEALTQAAVALIKNQPEFETMPINVRGICDSQYCAVALMLVGYSLEVCLKAMTILRSGVVAYMANEKSFYHHKLVKLAEFMPGLSAKDNAILQTLTHFTLWAGRYPDPGSGRVNDVEEVFSVAEEHEIAAKDLFELAARVMGHTNCVVAEATR
;
A
#
# COMPACT_ATOMS: atom_id res chain seq x y z
N MET A 1 1.29 -0.88 -34.78
CA MET A 1 0.84 0.06 -33.73
C MET A 1 1.94 0.11 -32.69
N ASP A 2 2.44 1.29 -32.30
CA ASP A 2 3.47 1.38 -31.27
C ASP A 2 2.82 1.20 -29.89
N PHE A 3 2.91 -0.02 -29.36
CA PHE A 3 2.32 -0.38 -28.07
C PHE A 3 3.00 0.32 -26.89
N THR A 4 4.25 0.78 -27.05
CA THR A 4 5.02 1.42 -25.97
C THR A 4 4.39 2.75 -25.54
N LYS A 5 3.77 3.49 -26.47
CA LYS A 5 3.00 4.71 -26.17
C LYS A 5 1.89 4.51 -25.13
N LYS A 6 1.26 3.33 -25.10
CA LYS A 6 0.18 3.00 -24.14
C LYS A 6 0.71 2.72 -22.72
N LEU A 7 2.01 2.45 -22.58
CA LEU A 7 2.65 2.18 -21.29
C LEU A 7 2.99 3.48 -20.53
N HIS A 8 3.17 4.60 -21.22
CA HIS A 8 3.49 5.87 -20.58
C HIS A 8 2.32 6.41 -19.72
N PRO A 9 2.64 7.15 -18.63
CA PRO A 9 1.64 7.91 -17.89
C PRO A 9 0.95 8.95 -18.79
N ASN A 10 -0.36 9.12 -18.65
CA ASN A 10 -1.12 10.09 -19.44
C ASN A 10 -2.25 10.72 -18.62
N ARG A 11 -2.01 11.94 -18.11
CA ARG A 11 -3.00 12.69 -17.32
C ARG A 11 -4.22 13.12 -18.13
N ASN A 12 -4.08 13.34 -19.44
CA ASN A 12 -5.21 13.67 -20.30
C ASN A 12 -6.14 12.46 -20.48
N ALA A 13 -5.58 11.25 -20.56
CA ALA A 13 -6.37 10.02 -20.59
C ALA A 13 -7.11 9.81 -19.26
N PHE A 14 -6.46 10.07 -18.11
CA PHE A 14 -7.15 10.08 -16.81
C PHE A 14 -8.27 11.12 -16.75
N ALA A 15 -8.03 12.34 -17.23
CA ALA A 15 -9.06 13.39 -17.25
C ALA A 15 -10.25 13.05 -18.15
N ALA A 16 -10.01 12.32 -19.25
CA ALA A 16 -11.06 11.88 -20.17
C ALA A 16 -11.85 10.66 -19.66
N ASP A 17 -11.18 9.71 -19.00
CA ASP A 17 -11.78 8.50 -18.44
C ASP A 17 -11.05 8.06 -17.15
N PRO A 18 -11.42 8.60 -15.98
CA PRO A 18 -10.70 8.32 -14.74
C PRO A 18 -10.86 6.87 -14.29
N PHE A 19 -12.00 6.24 -14.55
CA PHE A 19 -12.26 4.85 -14.13
C PHE A 19 -11.55 3.85 -15.03
N GLY A 20 -11.63 4.01 -16.35
CA GLY A 20 -10.90 3.17 -17.29
C GLY A 20 -9.39 3.33 -17.15
N TYR A 21 -8.91 4.56 -16.98
CA TYR A 21 -7.47 4.79 -16.74
C TYR A 21 -7.00 4.11 -15.46
N SER A 22 -7.73 4.27 -14.35
CA SER A 22 -7.31 3.74 -13.05
C SER A 22 -7.45 2.22 -12.93
N SER A 23 -8.31 1.59 -13.74
CA SER A 23 -8.46 0.13 -13.80
C SER A 23 -7.55 -0.54 -14.85
N SER A 24 -6.76 0.24 -15.59
CA SER A 24 -5.96 -0.26 -16.73
C SER A 24 -4.63 -0.96 -16.36
N ALA A 25 -4.33 -1.15 -15.08
CA ALA A 25 -3.04 -1.70 -14.64
C ALA A 25 -2.76 -3.09 -15.26
N TRP A 26 -3.73 -4.00 -15.23
CA TRP A 26 -3.62 -5.31 -15.89
C TRP A 26 -3.36 -5.18 -17.39
N LEU A 27 -4.14 -4.34 -18.08
CA LEU A 27 -3.99 -4.12 -19.52
C LEU A 27 -2.59 -3.61 -19.88
N LYS A 28 -2.09 -2.62 -19.13
CA LYS A 28 -0.73 -2.09 -19.30
C LYS A 28 0.33 -3.16 -19.04
N TRP A 29 0.12 -3.99 -18.03
CA TRP A 29 1.03 -5.11 -17.74
C TRP A 29 1.05 -6.15 -18.87
N GLY A 30 -0.11 -6.58 -19.37
CA GLY A 30 -0.19 -7.52 -20.51
C GLY A 30 0.45 -6.96 -21.79
N ILE A 31 0.33 -5.64 -22.04
CA ILE A 31 1.05 -4.97 -23.13
C ILE A 31 2.57 -5.04 -22.90
N ALA A 32 3.05 -4.76 -21.69
CA ALA A 32 4.47 -4.82 -21.37
C ALA A 32 5.04 -6.23 -21.53
N GLN A 33 4.32 -7.26 -21.08
CA GLN A 33 4.68 -8.66 -21.29
C GLN A 33 4.77 -9.01 -22.79
N THR A 34 3.78 -8.56 -23.59
CA THR A 34 3.76 -8.79 -25.04
C THR A 34 4.96 -8.13 -25.73
N VAL A 35 5.32 -6.90 -25.34
CA VAL A 35 6.51 -6.20 -25.84
C VAL A 35 7.79 -6.94 -25.46
N ALA A 36 7.84 -7.56 -24.28
CA ALA A 36 8.97 -8.37 -23.81
C ALA A 36 9.04 -9.78 -24.46
N GLY A 37 8.14 -10.12 -25.39
CA GLY A 37 8.14 -11.40 -26.09
C GLY A 37 7.28 -12.49 -25.43
N PHE A 38 6.43 -12.13 -24.45
CA PHE A 38 5.49 -13.03 -23.80
C PHE A 38 4.05 -12.65 -24.19
N PRO A 39 3.45 -13.29 -25.22
CA PRO A 39 2.14 -12.88 -25.72
C PRO A 39 1.04 -13.03 -24.66
N VAL A 40 0.27 -11.96 -24.44
CA VAL A 40 -0.90 -11.95 -23.57
C VAL A 40 -2.13 -11.52 -24.36
N ASP A 41 -3.22 -12.29 -24.27
CA ASP A 41 -4.50 -11.96 -24.91
C ASP A 41 -5.27 -10.90 -24.09
N ILE A 42 -4.88 -9.63 -24.27
CA ILE A 42 -5.49 -8.47 -23.61
C ILE A 42 -6.91 -8.15 -24.11
N SER A 43 -7.47 -8.91 -25.05
CA SER A 43 -8.87 -8.79 -25.45
C SER A 43 -9.83 -9.47 -24.48
N LYS A 44 -9.30 -10.34 -23.60
CA LYS A 44 -10.05 -11.05 -22.57
C LYS A 44 -9.84 -10.41 -21.19
N PRO A 45 -10.81 -10.56 -20.28
CA PRO A 45 -10.61 -10.21 -18.88
C PRO A 45 -9.45 -11.01 -18.25
N PRO A 46 -8.76 -10.45 -17.23
CA PRO A 46 -7.74 -11.20 -16.50
C PRO A 46 -8.35 -12.41 -15.78
N THR A 47 -7.58 -13.48 -15.69
CA THR A 47 -7.85 -14.60 -14.78
C THR A 47 -7.43 -14.24 -13.35
N ALA A 48 -7.80 -15.09 -12.38
CA ALA A 48 -7.33 -14.91 -11.00
C ALA A 48 -5.79 -14.99 -10.90
N GLU A 49 -5.17 -15.87 -11.68
CA GLU A 49 -3.72 -16.05 -11.73
C GLU A 49 -3.02 -14.78 -12.25
N ASP A 50 -3.55 -14.18 -13.32
CA ASP A 50 -3.05 -12.91 -13.89
C ASP A 50 -3.02 -11.79 -12.84
N LEU A 51 -4.06 -11.72 -11.99
CA LEU A 51 -4.18 -10.71 -10.93
C LEU A 51 -3.32 -11.00 -9.70
N LYS A 52 -2.78 -12.22 -9.56
CA LYS A 52 -1.77 -12.54 -8.55
C LYS A 52 -0.34 -12.26 -9.04
N SER A 53 -0.17 -11.40 -10.04
CA SER A 53 1.14 -10.91 -10.46
C SER A 53 1.82 -10.06 -9.37
N PRO A 54 3.01 -10.42 -8.87
CA PRO A 54 3.76 -9.57 -7.93
C PRO A 54 4.06 -8.18 -8.50
N ILE A 55 4.23 -8.05 -9.82
CA ILE A 55 4.49 -6.76 -10.47
C ILE A 55 3.29 -5.83 -10.33
N LEU A 56 2.07 -6.32 -10.55
CA LEU A 56 0.87 -5.52 -10.35
C LEU A 56 0.76 -5.03 -8.90
N TRP A 57 1.08 -5.89 -7.94
CA TRP A 57 0.99 -5.55 -6.52
C TRP A 57 2.10 -4.56 -6.11
N LEU A 58 3.35 -4.78 -6.52
CA LEU A 58 4.46 -3.87 -6.22
C LEU A 58 4.26 -2.49 -6.85
N THR A 59 3.73 -2.42 -8.09
CA THR A 59 3.42 -1.12 -8.71
C THR A 59 2.27 -0.39 -8.00
N GLN A 60 1.29 -1.11 -7.45
CA GLN A 60 0.27 -0.50 -6.59
C GLN A 60 0.85 -0.02 -5.25
N ALA A 61 1.76 -0.80 -4.63
CA ALA A 61 2.46 -0.37 -3.42
C ALA A 61 3.25 0.93 -3.68
N GLU A 62 3.95 1.03 -4.80
CA GLU A 62 4.66 2.24 -5.20
C GLU A 62 3.70 3.42 -5.44
N ALA A 63 2.58 3.20 -6.12
CA ALA A 63 1.58 4.25 -6.34
C ALA A 63 1.02 4.80 -5.01
N LEU A 64 0.78 3.93 -4.03
CA LEU A 64 0.34 4.31 -2.68
C LEU A 64 1.43 5.10 -1.93
N THR A 65 2.70 4.67 -2.03
CA THR A 65 3.84 5.39 -1.46
C THR A 65 3.94 6.80 -2.02
N GLN A 66 3.89 6.95 -3.36
CA GLN A 66 3.98 8.25 -4.00
C GLN A 66 2.80 9.16 -3.65
N ALA A 67 1.59 8.59 -3.51
CA ALA A 67 0.44 9.33 -3.01
C ALA A 67 0.63 9.80 -1.56
N ALA A 68 1.12 8.93 -0.67
CA ALA A 68 1.43 9.31 0.72
C ALA A 68 2.49 10.43 0.77
N VAL A 69 3.57 10.30 -0.01
CA VAL A 69 4.62 11.32 -0.10
C VAL A 69 4.07 12.65 -0.60
N ALA A 70 3.17 12.64 -1.59
CA ALA A 70 2.54 13.84 -2.09
C ALA A 70 1.71 14.55 -1.01
N LEU A 71 0.98 13.79 -0.18
CA LEU A 71 0.22 14.37 0.94
C LEU A 71 1.15 14.92 2.02
N ILE A 72 2.17 14.16 2.44
CA ILE A 72 3.08 14.57 3.53
C ILE A 72 3.87 15.82 3.17
N LYS A 73 4.26 15.97 1.90
CA LYS A 73 5.02 17.13 1.42
C LYS A 73 4.16 18.35 1.14
N ASN A 74 2.85 18.17 1.01
CA ASN A 74 1.94 19.24 0.67
C ASN A 74 1.26 19.78 1.93
N GLN A 75 1.22 21.09 2.09
CA GLN A 75 0.39 21.72 3.11
C GLN A 75 -1.01 21.97 2.52
N PRO A 76 -2.07 21.32 3.03
CA PRO A 76 -3.42 21.56 2.55
C PRO A 76 -3.92 22.94 2.97
N GLU A 77 -4.68 23.59 2.09
CA GLU A 77 -5.36 24.86 2.37
C GLU A 77 -6.64 24.60 3.17
N PHE A 78 -6.65 24.97 4.45
CA PHE A 78 -7.84 24.93 5.31
C PHE A 78 -8.29 26.33 5.76
N GLU A 79 -7.85 27.42 5.12
CA GLU A 79 -8.19 28.78 5.56
C GLU A 79 -9.70 29.08 5.50
N THR A 80 -10.43 28.38 4.62
CA THR A 80 -11.89 28.47 4.51
C THR A 80 -12.63 27.86 5.69
N MET A 81 -11.95 27.04 6.51
CA MET A 81 -12.53 26.43 7.71
C MET A 81 -12.40 27.34 8.94
N PRO A 82 -13.34 27.26 9.90
CA PRO A 82 -13.23 27.95 11.20
C PRO A 82 -11.93 27.58 11.93
N ILE A 83 -11.32 28.53 12.64
CA ILE A 83 -10.01 28.36 13.30
C ILE A 83 -9.94 27.15 14.24
N ASN A 84 -11.04 26.89 14.96
CA ASN A 84 -11.18 25.77 15.89
C ASN A 84 -11.35 24.40 15.20
N VAL A 85 -11.55 24.36 13.88
CA VAL A 85 -11.73 23.14 13.09
C VAL A 85 -10.50 22.83 12.23
N ARG A 86 -9.67 23.84 11.90
CA ARG A 86 -8.48 23.67 11.05
C ARG A 86 -7.53 22.58 11.55
N GLY A 87 -7.24 22.55 12.85
CA GLY A 87 -6.39 21.52 13.45
C GLY A 87 -6.98 20.11 13.38
N ILE A 88 -8.31 19.99 13.39
CA ILE A 88 -9.01 18.71 13.21
C ILE A 88 -8.90 18.24 11.75
N CYS A 89 -9.03 19.15 10.79
CA CYS A 89 -8.83 18.83 9.37
C CYS A 89 -7.40 18.39 9.09
N ASP A 90 -6.41 19.08 9.66
CA ASP A 90 -4.99 18.77 9.48
C ASP A 90 -4.59 17.42 10.08
N SER A 91 -5.09 17.09 11.29
CA SER A 91 -4.84 15.79 11.90
C SER A 91 -5.45 14.64 11.08
N GLN A 92 -6.65 14.83 10.52
CA GLN A 92 -7.28 13.86 9.63
C GLN A 92 -6.55 13.75 8.28
N TYR A 93 -6.04 14.86 7.74
CA TYR A 93 -5.22 14.85 6.52
C TYR A 93 -3.95 14.00 6.72
N CYS A 94 -3.28 14.15 7.87
CA CYS A 94 -2.14 13.32 8.24
C CYS A 94 -2.54 11.84 8.42
N ALA A 95 -3.71 11.56 9.00
CA ALA A 95 -4.22 10.20 9.14
C ALA A 95 -4.46 9.51 7.78
N VAL A 96 -4.93 10.25 6.77
CA VAL A 96 -5.05 9.75 5.39
C VAL A 96 -3.68 9.38 4.84
N ALA A 97 -2.65 10.20 5.06
CA ALA A 97 -1.30 9.88 4.63
C ALA A 97 -0.76 8.61 5.31
N LEU A 98 -0.96 8.45 6.63
CA LEU A 98 -0.57 7.24 7.36
C LEU A 98 -1.32 5.99 6.87
N MET A 99 -2.59 6.11 6.51
CA MET A 99 -3.34 5.01 5.90
C MET A 99 -2.72 4.59 4.56
N LEU A 100 -2.33 5.54 3.71
CA LEU A 100 -1.68 5.23 2.44
C LEU A 100 -0.32 4.55 2.65
N VAL A 101 0.46 4.96 3.65
CA VAL A 101 1.68 4.25 4.07
C VAL A 101 1.34 2.82 4.50
N GLY A 102 0.35 2.64 5.37
CA GLY A 102 -0.09 1.32 5.82
C GLY A 102 -0.53 0.41 4.66
N TYR A 103 -1.31 0.90 3.70
CA TYR A 103 -1.69 0.12 2.52
C TYR A 103 -0.50 -0.20 1.63
N SER A 104 0.43 0.74 1.45
CA SER A 104 1.63 0.49 0.64
C SER A 104 2.44 -0.68 1.22
N LEU A 105 2.59 -0.74 2.55
CA LEU A 105 3.25 -1.85 3.25
C LEU A 105 2.45 -3.15 3.15
N GLU A 106 1.12 -3.10 3.36
CA GLU A 106 0.27 -4.28 3.23
C GLU A 106 0.40 -4.93 1.85
N VAL A 107 0.26 -4.12 0.79
CA VAL A 107 0.33 -4.59 -0.59
C VAL A 107 1.74 -5.10 -0.91
N CYS A 108 2.79 -4.41 -0.45
CA CYS A 108 4.18 -4.83 -0.65
C CYS A 108 4.48 -6.17 0.05
N LEU A 109 4.09 -6.35 1.31
CA LEU A 109 4.28 -7.59 2.08
C LEU A 109 3.54 -8.78 1.45
N LYS A 110 2.31 -8.55 0.96
CA LYS A 110 1.58 -9.58 0.22
C LYS A 110 2.24 -9.90 -1.12
N ALA A 111 2.74 -8.90 -1.85
CA ALA A 111 3.49 -9.12 -3.09
C ALA A 111 4.78 -9.96 -2.86
N MET A 112 5.52 -9.65 -1.79
CA MET A 112 6.68 -10.45 -1.36
C MET A 112 6.27 -11.87 -1.00
N THR A 113 5.12 -12.07 -0.34
CA THR A 113 4.59 -13.42 -0.08
C THR A 113 4.32 -14.18 -1.37
N ILE A 114 3.73 -13.54 -2.39
CA ILE A 114 3.51 -14.16 -3.70
C ILE A 114 4.86 -14.52 -4.36
N LEU A 115 5.86 -13.64 -4.31
CA LEU A 115 7.20 -13.91 -4.86
C LEU A 115 7.85 -15.12 -4.17
N ARG A 116 7.77 -15.21 -2.84
CA ARG A 116 8.41 -16.28 -2.05
C ARG A 116 7.73 -17.63 -2.22
N SER A 117 6.40 -17.65 -2.32
CA SER A 117 5.63 -18.91 -2.38
C SER A 117 5.30 -19.35 -3.81
N GLY A 118 5.36 -18.45 -4.78
CA GLY A 118 4.82 -18.65 -6.11
C GLY A 118 3.29 -18.50 -6.16
N VAL A 119 2.77 -18.14 -7.33
CA VAL A 119 1.34 -17.81 -7.52
C VAL A 119 0.41 -18.97 -7.14
N VAL A 120 0.75 -20.20 -7.54
CA VAL A 120 -0.06 -21.40 -7.27
C VAL A 120 -0.20 -21.64 -5.76
N ALA A 121 0.91 -21.60 -5.01
CA ALA A 121 0.88 -21.83 -3.57
C ALA A 121 0.20 -20.68 -2.82
N TYR A 122 0.37 -19.44 -3.29
CA TYR A 122 -0.35 -18.29 -2.74
C TYR A 122 -1.86 -18.45 -2.89
N MET A 123 -2.34 -18.82 -4.08
CA MET A 123 -3.76 -19.03 -4.34
C MET A 123 -4.35 -20.16 -3.49
N ALA A 124 -3.61 -21.25 -3.28
CA ALA A 124 -4.04 -22.35 -2.41
C ALA A 124 -4.21 -21.92 -0.94
N ASN A 125 -3.45 -20.91 -0.50
CA ASN A 125 -3.42 -20.44 0.89
C ASN A 125 -4.02 -19.04 1.08
N GLU A 126 -4.77 -18.53 0.09
CA GLU A 126 -5.14 -17.11 0.00
C GLU A 126 -5.90 -16.61 1.24
N LYS A 127 -6.76 -17.47 1.82
CA LYS A 127 -7.54 -17.16 3.03
C LYS A 127 -6.66 -16.79 4.23
N SER A 128 -5.45 -17.35 4.33
CA SER A 128 -4.50 -17.04 5.39
C SER A 128 -4.00 -15.59 5.32
N PHE A 129 -4.15 -14.94 4.17
CA PHE A 129 -3.74 -13.57 3.91
C PHE A 129 -4.93 -12.59 3.81
N TYR A 130 -6.16 -13.05 4.10
CA TYR A 130 -7.39 -12.22 4.17
C TYR A 130 -7.46 -11.41 5.48
N HIS A 131 -6.37 -10.72 5.80
CA HIS A 131 -6.32 -9.78 6.90
C HIS A 131 -5.42 -8.59 6.55
N HIS A 132 -5.56 -7.53 7.34
CA HIS A 132 -4.80 -6.28 7.21
C HIS A 132 -3.72 -6.12 8.30
N LYS A 133 -3.53 -7.15 9.14
CA LYS A 133 -2.58 -7.13 10.26
C LYS A 133 -1.14 -7.08 9.76
N LEU A 134 -0.53 -5.90 9.76
CA LEU A 134 0.80 -5.68 9.20
C LEU A 134 1.90 -6.44 9.95
N VAL A 135 1.80 -6.54 11.28
CA VAL A 135 2.74 -7.34 12.11
C VAL A 135 2.79 -8.78 11.60
N LYS A 136 1.62 -9.39 11.37
CA LYS A 136 1.52 -10.76 10.85
C LYS A 136 2.08 -10.91 9.43
N LEU A 137 1.75 -9.94 8.56
CA LEU A 137 2.25 -9.95 7.19
C LEU A 137 3.78 -9.78 7.14
N ALA A 138 4.38 -9.14 8.15
CA ALA A 138 5.80 -8.88 8.25
C ALA A 138 6.58 -9.94 9.03
N GLU A 139 5.97 -11.04 9.53
CA GLU A 139 6.64 -12.06 10.34
C GLU A 139 7.87 -12.70 9.67
N PHE A 140 7.92 -12.70 8.34
CA PHE A 140 9.08 -13.20 7.60
C PHE A 140 10.23 -12.21 7.48
N MET A 141 10.02 -10.93 7.83
CA MET A 141 11.04 -9.90 7.76
C MET A 141 12.11 -10.14 8.83
N PRO A 142 13.39 -10.17 8.47
CA PRO A 142 14.45 -10.32 9.45
C PRO A 142 14.64 -9.03 10.26
N GLY A 143 14.95 -9.18 11.55
CA GLY A 143 15.45 -8.08 12.37
C GLY A 143 14.43 -7.00 12.74
N LEU A 144 13.13 -7.33 12.80
CA LEU A 144 12.13 -6.41 13.34
C LEU A 144 12.31 -6.23 14.86
N SER A 145 12.47 -4.98 15.30
CA SER A 145 12.53 -4.62 16.71
C SER A 145 11.15 -4.58 17.37
N ALA A 146 11.09 -4.44 18.70
CA ALA A 146 9.83 -4.18 19.40
C ALA A 146 9.16 -2.89 18.91
N LYS A 147 9.95 -1.82 18.69
CA LYS A 147 9.46 -0.55 18.13
C LYS A 147 8.94 -0.71 16.70
N ASP A 148 9.57 -1.57 15.88
CA ASP A 148 9.09 -1.87 14.53
C ASP A 148 7.71 -2.54 14.56
N ASN A 149 7.56 -3.54 15.44
CA ASN A 149 6.28 -4.22 15.61
C ASN A 149 5.19 -3.27 16.13
N ALA A 150 5.54 -2.36 17.05
CA ALA A 150 4.64 -1.32 17.52
C ALA A 150 4.19 -0.38 16.38
N ILE A 151 5.12 0.07 15.52
CA ILE A 151 4.77 0.89 14.34
C ILE A 151 3.82 0.13 13.39
N LEU A 152 4.09 -1.14 13.09
CA LEU A 152 3.23 -1.96 12.23
C LEU A 152 1.85 -2.21 12.86
N GLN A 153 1.79 -2.41 14.18
CA GLN A 153 0.55 -2.50 14.93
C GLN A 153 -0.25 -1.21 14.78
N THR A 154 0.33 -0.06 15.11
CA THR A 154 -0.31 1.25 15.00
C THR A 154 -0.80 1.52 13.58
N LEU A 155 0.02 1.28 12.55
CA LEU A 155 -0.39 1.45 11.14
C LEU A 155 -1.55 0.53 10.73
N THR A 156 -1.70 -0.65 11.36
CA THR A 156 -2.85 -1.54 11.12
C THR A 156 -4.18 -0.87 11.53
N HIS A 157 -4.19 -0.01 12.57
CA HIS A 157 -5.40 0.74 12.93
C HIS A 157 -5.78 1.76 11.84
N PHE A 158 -4.78 2.44 11.27
CA PHE A 158 -5.00 3.41 10.19
C PHE A 158 -5.51 2.77 8.89
N THR A 159 -5.07 1.56 8.54
CA THR A 159 -5.57 0.85 7.34
C THR A 159 -6.99 0.33 7.50
N LEU A 160 -7.39 -0.04 8.73
CA LEU A 160 -8.69 -0.60 9.02
C LEU A 160 -9.77 0.47 9.18
N TRP A 161 -9.49 1.54 9.92
CA TRP A 161 -10.50 2.52 10.28
C TRP A 161 -9.96 3.95 10.39
N ALA A 162 -8.89 4.19 11.16
CA ALA A 162 -8.53 5.54 11.63
C ALA A 162 -8.15 6.53 10.51
N GLY A 163 -7.70 6.05 9.35
CA GLY A 163 -7.47 6.92 8.19
C GLY A 163 -8.61 6.95 7.16
N ARG A 164 -9.66 6.14 7.33
CA ARG A 164 -10.85 6.13 6.47
C ARG A 164 -11.97 7.00 7.03
N TYR A 165 -12.21 6.90 8.33
CA TYR A 165 -13.25 7.61 9.05
C TYR A 165 -12.75 7.96 10.46
N PRO A 166 -13.25 9.04 11.07
CA PRO A 166 -13.23 9.16 12.53
C PRO A 166 -13.87 7.91 13.17
N ASP A 167 -13.48 7.56 14.39
CA ASP A 167 -14.11 6.43 15.10
C ASP A 167 -15.65 6.61 15.12
N PRO A 168 -16.42 5.67 14.58
CA PRO A 168 -17.89 5.76 14.55
C PRO A 168 -18.52 5.56 15.94
N GLY A 169 -17.75 5.29 16.99
CA GLY A 169 -18.22 5.09 18.37
C GLY A 169 -18.85 3.71 18.60
N SER A 170 -18.80 2.81 17.61
CA SER A 170 -19.40 1.48 17.67
C SER A 170 -18.32 0.40 17.85
N GLY A 171 -18.00 0.09 19.10
CA GLY A 171 -17.26 -1.13 19.47
C GLY A 171 -15.73 -1.10 19.38
N ARG A 172 -15.12 0.06 19.07
CA ARG A 172 -13.65 0.25 18.98
C ARG A 172 -13.12 1.51 19.66
N VAL A 173 -13.91 2.09 20.58
CA VAL A 173 -13.60 3.34 21.28
C VAL A 173 -12.23 3.29 21.99
N ASN A 174 -11.84 2.11 22.48
CA ASN A 174 -10.56 1.90 23.16
C ASN A 174 -9.37 1.78 22.18
N ASP A 175 -9.60 1.54 20.89
CA ASP A 175 -8.53 1.40 19.89
C ASP A 175 -7.78 2.74 19.67
N VAL A 176 -8.44 3.88 19.89
CA VAL A 176 -7.79 5.21 19.87
C VAL A 176 -6.77 5.33 21.00
N GLU A 177 -7.16 4.90 22.20
CA GLU A 177 -6.30 4.90 23.39
C GLU A 177 -5.13 3.93 23.22
N GLU A 178 -5.34 2.79 22.57
CA GLU A 178 -4.28 1.84 22.20
C GLU A 178 -3.25 2.47 21.26
N VAL A 179 -3.68 3.12 20.17
CA VAL A 179 -2.78 3.80 19.23
C VAL A 179 -1.90 4.84 19.94
N PHE A 180 -2.52 5.68 20.77
CA PHE A 180 -1.80 6.70 21.53
C PHE A 180 -0.82 6.07 22.53
N SER A 181 -1.28 5.11 23.33
CA SER A 181 -0.46 4.48 24.37
C SER A 181 0.74 3.74 23.79
N VAL A 182 0.56 2.98 22.71
CA VAL A 182 1.64 2.26 22.03
C VAL A 182 2.64 3.23 21.40
N ALA A 183 2.17 4.33 20.80
CA ALA A 183 3.04 5.33 20.22
C ALA A 183 3.89 6.06 21.27
N GLU A 184 3.30 6.40 22.41
CA GLU A 184 4.00 7.06 23.52
C GLU A 184 4.98 6.10 24.22
N GLU A 185 4.56 4.86 24.53
CA GLU A 185 5.41 3.86 25.19
C GLU A 185 6.71 3.59 24.42
N HIS A 186 6.62 3.58 23.08
CA HIS A 186 7.75 3.32 22.21
C HIS A 186 8.40 4.59 21.63
N GLU A 187 7.94 5.78 22.02
CA GLU A 187 8.40 7.08 21.51
C GLU A 187 8.45 7.09 19.97
N ILE A 188 7.37 6.67 19.32
CA ILE A 188 7.32 6.53 17.86
C ILE A 188 7.29 7.92 17.21
N ALA A 189 8.36 8.27 16.51
CA ALA A 189 8.43 9.47 15.68
C ALA A 189 8.23 9.15 14.20
N ALA A 190 7.91 10.18 13.41
CA ALA A 190 7.79 10.08 11.96
C ALA A 190 9.05 9.48 11.30
N LYS A 191 10.23 9.81 11.83
CA LYS A 191 11.50 9.24 11.36
C LYS A 191 11.52 7.72 11.47
N ASP A 192 11.16 7.17 12.64
CA ASP A 192 11.17 5.71 12.86
C ASP A 192 10.20 5.01 11.90
N LEU A 193 9.01 5.60 11.72
CA LEU A 193 7.99 5.08 10.82
C LEU A 193 8.48 5.02 9.37
N PHE A 194 9.09 6.09 8.86
CA PHE A 194 9.57 6.12 7.48
C PHE A 194 10.84 5.28 7.27
N GLU A 195 11.71 5.17 8.29
CA GLU A 195 12.86 4.25 8.24
C GLU A 195 12.40 2.79 8.20
N LEU A 196 11.38 2.41 8.99
CA LEU A 196 10.79 1.08 8.90
C LEU A 196 10.14 0.84 7.54
N ALA A 197 9.33 1.78 7.05
CA ALA A 197 8.66 1.64 5.76
C ALA A 197 9.67 1.44 4.62
N ALA A 198 10.76 2.23 4.62
CA ALA A 198 11.85 2.10 3.66
C ALA A 198 12.56 0.74 3.76
N ARG A 199 12.82 0.23 4.97
CA ARG A 199 13.39 -1.10 5.18
C ARG A 199 12.50 -2.23 4.65
N VAL A 200 11.19 -2.18 4.96
CA VAL A 200 10.22 -3.19 4.49
C VAL A 200 10.15 -3.19 2.96
N MET A 201 10.00 -2.02 2.34
CA MET A 201 9.96 -1.93 0.88
C MET A 201 11.27 -2.35 0.22
N GLY A 202 12.41 -1.92 0.78
CA GLY A 202 13.74 -2.27 0.27
C GLY A 202 14.06 -3.77 0.34
N HIS A 203 13.47 -4.49 1.29
CA HIS A 203 13.62 -5.94 1.41
C HIS A 203 13.04 -6.73 0.22
N THR A 204 12.18 -6.10 -0.58
CA THR A 204 11.72 -6.66 -1.87
C THR A 204 12.90 -7.08 -2.75
N ASN A 205 14.02 -6.35 -2.73
CA ASN A 205 15.21 -6.72 -3.50
C ASN A 205 15.81 -8.06 -3.06
N CYS A 206 15.81 -8.34 -1.75
CA CYS A 206 16.28 -9.62 -1.22
C CYS A 206 15.33 -10.75 -1.66
N VAL A 207 14.02 -10.53 -1.51
CA VAL A 207 12.99 -11.50 -1.89
C VAL A 207 13.03 -11.82 -3.39
N VAL A 208 13.20 -10.81 -4.25
CA VAL A 208 13.36 -11.01 -5.69
C VAL A 208 14.62 -11.84 -5.98
N ALA A 209 15.75 -11.50 -5.36
CA ALA A 209 17.00 -12.23 -5.56
C ALA A 209 16.89 -13.70 -5.11
N GLU A 210 16.14 -14.00 -4.05
CA GLU A 210 15.84 -15.37 -3.61
C GLU A 210 14.93 -16.11 -4.59
N ALA A 211 13.90 -15.47 -5.13
CA ALA A 211 12.94 -16.08 -6.04
C ALA A 211 13.51 -16.38 -7.43
N THR A 212 14.61 -15.73 -7.82
CA THR A 212 15.28 -15.92 -9.12
C THR A 212 16.45 -16.92 -9.09
N ARG A 213 16.72 -17.55 -7.94
CA ARG A 213 17.73 -18.62 -7.78
C ARG A 213 17.12 -19.98 -8.04
#